data_AF-A0A2U2ZGN1-F1
#
_entry.id   AF-A0A2U2ZGN1-F1
#
_cell.length_a   1.000
_cell.length_b   1.000
_cell.length_c   1.000
_cell.angle_alpha   90.00
_cell.angle_beta   90.00
_cell.angle_gamma   90.00
#
_symmetry.space_group_name_H-M   'P 1'
#
loop_
_entity.id
_entity.type
_entity.pdbx_description
1 polymer ?
#
loop_
_entity_poly.entity_id
_entity_poly.type
_entity_poly.pdbx_seq_one_letter_code
_entity_poly.pdbx_strand_id
1 'polypeptide(L)'
;MNDRLLTTLATTMAQLITSIDMTSDEDVDPDLASGWFEDLAYAFDQLPPVDRLRLAALFRDAAQHEPQPDRRASMMDLPENFGLEDDEDSQPARRATAVPDAGVSSGQRK
;
A
#
# COMPACT_ATOMS: atom_id res chain seq x y z
N MET A 1 -8.94 2.19 -23.51
CA MET A 1 -8.86 3.67 -23.59
C MET A 1 -8.55 4.11 -22.16
N ASN A 2 -7.35 4.44 -21.70
CA ASN A 2 -6.09 4.87 -22.31
C ASN A 2 -4.92 4.29 -21.45
N ASP A 3 -4.69 2.97 -21.49
CA ASP A 3 -3.70 2.30 -20.62
C ASP A 3 -2.31 2.89 -20.76
N ARG A 4 -1.91 3.29 -21.97
CA ARG A 4 -0.60 3.92 -22.18
C ARG A 4 -0.46 5.25 -21.45
N LEU A 5 -1.51 6.09 -21.42
CA LEU A 5 -1.46 7.32 -20.64
C LEU A 5 -1.37 7.02 -19.15
N LEU A 6 -2.19 6.09 -18.66
CA LEU A 6 -2.19 5.72 -17.24
C LEU A 6 -0.84 5.12 -16.81
N THR A 7 -0.29 4.19 -17.58
CA THR A 7 1.04 3.59 -17.34
C THR A 7 2.13 4.65 -17.38
N THR A 8 2.11 5.56 -18.38
CA THR A 8 3.09 6.66 -18.43
C THR A 8 2.98 7.54 -17.19
N LEU A 9 1.77 7.97 -16.80
CA LEU A 9 1.56 8.82 -15.64
C LEU A 9 2.03 8.13 -14.36
N ALA A 10 1.65 6.87 -14.14
CA ALA A 10 2.07 6.09 -12.99
C ALA A 10 3.60 5.93 -12.94
N THR A 11 4.23 5.63 -14.08
CA THR A 11 5.69 5.52 -14.19
C THR A 11 6.38 6.84 -13.85
N THR A 12 5.95 7.95 -14.46
CA THR A 12 6.54 9.26 -14.21
C THR A 12 6.32 9.73 -12.77
N MET A 13 5.18 9.36 -12.17
CA MET A 13 4.86 9.70 -10.79
C MET A 13 5.74 8.91 -9.81
N ALA A 14 5.89 7.60 -10.01
CA ALA A 14 6.82 6.79 -9.22
C ALA A 14 8.26 7.33 -9.32
N GLN A 15 8.71 7.67 -10.53
CA GLN A 15 10.04 8.25 -10.75
C GLN A 15 10.20 9.62 -10.05
N LEU A 16 9.17 10.45 -10.06
CA LEU A 16 9.18 11.76 -9.39
C LEU A 16 9.26 11.59 -7.87
N ILE A 17 8.36 10.77 -7.30
CA ILE A 17 8.33 10.51 -5.86
C ILE A 17 9.68 9.97 -5.38
N THR A 18 10.24 8.96 -6.05
CA THR A 18 11.57 8.45 -5.73
C THR A 18 12.67 9.50 -5.89
N SER A 19 12.55 10.42 -6.84
CA SER A 19 13.55 11.49 -6.96
C SER A 19 13.52 12.44 -5.78
N ILE A 20 12.33 12.75 -5.24
CA ILE A 20 12.16 13.59 -4.04
C ILE A 20 12.62 12.82 -2.80
N ASP A 21 12.26 11.54 -2.67
CA ASP A 21 12.64 10.71 -1.54
C ASP A 21 14.16 10.51 -1.44
N MET A 22 14.85 10.49 -2.58
CA MET A 22 16.30 10.36 -2.65
C MET A 22 17.06 11.70 -2.69
N THR A 23 16.37 12.85 -2.71
CA THR A 23 17.06 14.14 -2.59
C THR A 23 17.57 14.35 -1.17
N SER A 24 18.72 15.02 -1.06
CA SER A 24 19.29 15.37 0.24
C SER A 24 18.45 16.46 0.93
N ASP A 25 18.42 16.44 2.26
CA ASP A 25 17.78 17.48 3.09
C ASP A 25 18.36 18.90 2.88
N GLU A 26 19.53 19.00 2.24
CA GLU A 26 20.15 20.27 1.84
C GLU A 26 19.45 20.91 0.62
N ASP A 27 18.85 20.09 -0.24
CA ASP A 27 18.20 20.51 -1.49
C ASP A 27 16.68 20.67 -1.30
N VAL A 28 16.07 19.79 -0.50
CA VAL A 28 14.64 19.81 -0.19
C VAL A 28 14.47 19.74 1.31
N ASP A 29 13.74 20.71 1.86
CA ASP A 29 13.38 20.70 3.29
C ASP A 29 12.56 19.43 3.60
N PRO A 30 12.95 18.60 4.58
CA PRO A 30 12.27 17.35 4.88
C PRO A 30 10.83 17.56 5.36
N ASP A 31 10.52 18.67 6.05
CA ASP A 31 9.15 18.98 6.47
C ASP A 31 8.28 19.31 5.25
N LEU A 32 8.86 19.95 4.23
CA LEU A 32 8.19 20.23 2.97
C LEU A 32 7.95 18.95 2.14
N ALA A 33 8.96 18.07 2.06
CA ALA A 33 8.84 16.78 1.38
C ALA A 33 7.77 15.89 2.03
N SER A 34 7.77 15.83 3.38
CA SER A 34 6.74 15.10 4.14
C SER A 34 5.35 15.61 3.82
N GLY A 35 5.15 16.94 3.80
CA GLY A 35 3.86 17.54 3.44
C GLY A 35 3.38 17.15 2.04
N TRP A 36 4.27 17.09 1.06
CA TRP A 36 3.91 16.63 -0.28
C TRP A 36 3.53 15.14 -0.32
N PHE A 37 4.23 14.30 0.42
CA PHE A 37 3.92 12.88 0.50
C PHE A 37 2.61 12.60 1.24
N GLU A 38 2.29 13.37 2.29
CA GLU A 38 1.00 13.33 2.97
C GLU A 38 -0.16 13.71 2.02
N ASP A 39 0.01 14.78 1.24
CA ASP A 39 -0.99 15.21 0.25
C ASP A 39 -1.22 14.12 -0.83
N LEU A 40 -0.14 13.46 -1.28
CA LEU A 40 -0.23 12.35 -2.24
C LEU A 40 -0.91 11.12 -1.64
N ALA A 41 -0.54 10.74 -0.41
CA ALA A 41 -1.16 9.63 0.31
C ALA A 41 -2.66 9.88 0.49
N TYR A 42 -3.05 11.10 0.88
CA TYR A 42 -4.44 11.50 0.97
C TYR A 42 -5.16 11.38 -0.37
N ALA A 43 -4.55 11.84 -1.47
CA ALA A 43 -5.15 11.73 -2.79
C ALA A 43 -5.35 10.27 -3.24
N PHE A 44 -4.41 9.38 -2.90
CA PHE A 44 -4.52 7.96 -3.22
C PHE A 44 -5.56 7.21 -2.38
N ASP A 45 -5.72 7.58 -1.11
CA ASP A 45 -6.73 6.95 -0.23
C ASP A 45 -8.17 7.18 -0.76
N GLN A 46 -8.40 8.30 -1.46
CA GLN A 46 -9.69 8.61 -2.07
C GLN A 46 -10.03 7.75 -3.30
N LEU A 47 -9.08 6.96 -3.81
CA LEU A 47 -9.34 6.02 -4.89
C LEU A 47 -10.09 4.78 -4.38
N PRO A 48 -10.99 4.19 -5.20
CA PRO A 48 -11.57 2.89 -4.90
C PRO A 48 -10.46 1.83 -4.65
N PRO A 49 -10.67 0.84 -3.76
CA PRO A 49 -9.66 -0.18 -3.46
C PRO A 49 -9.10 -0.89 -4.70
N VAL A 50 -9.95 -1.15 -5.70
CA VAL A 50 -9.55 -1.75 -6.98
C VAL A 50 -8.56 -0.86 -7.74
N ASP A 51 -8.75 0.45 -7.71
CA ASP A 51 -7.87 1.40 -8.39
C ASP A 51 -6.57 1.63 -7.62
N ARG A 52 -6.58 1.55 -6.28
CA ARG A 52 -5.37 1.56 -5.44
C ARG A 52 -4.46 0.37 -5.75
N LEU A 53 -5.03 -0.84 -5.78
CA LEU A 53 -4.30 -2.06 -6.16
C LEU A 53 -3.79 -1.99 -7.60
N ARG A 54 -4.56 -1.38 -8.51
CA ARG A 54 -4.11 -1.17 -9.89
C ARG A 54 -2.93 -0.20 -9.95
N LEU A 55 -2.96 0.88 -9.17
CA LEU A 55 -1.86 1.85 -9.09
C LEU A 55 -0.60 1.21 -8.48
N ALA A 56 -0.75 0.41 -7.42
CA ALA A 56 0.33 -0.38 -6.83
C ALA A 56 1.04 -1.27 -7.87
N ALA A 57 0.26 -2.01 -8.66
CA ALA A 57 0.79 -2.85 -9.72
C ALA A 57 1.55 -2.05 -10.79
N LEU A 58 1.06 -0.86 -11.15
CA LEU A 58 1.75 0.03 -12.11
C LEU A 58 3.07 0.59 -11.55
N PHE A 59 3.13 0.92 -10.25
CA PHE A 59 4.36 1.34 -9.60
C PHE A 59 5.40 0.22 -9.56
N ARG A 60 5.00 -1.02 -9.24
CA ARG A 60 5.88 -2.19 -9.28
C ARG A 60 6.40 -2.47 -10.69
N ASP A 61 5.53 -2.38 -11.71
CA ASP A 61 5.94 -2.54 -13.11
C ASP A 61 6.95 -1.45 -13.53
N ALA A 62 6.72 -0.20 -13.15
CA ALA A 62 7.67 0.90 -13.38
C ALA A 62 9.02 0.63 -12.70
N ALA A 63 9.02 0.16 -11.46
CA ALA A 63 10.24 -0.17 -10.72
C ALA A 63 11.05 -1.27 -11.42
N GLN A 64 10.41 -2.30 -11.98
CA GLN A 64 11.12 -3.38 -12.72
C GLN A 64 11.92 -2.86 -13.93
N HIS A 65 11.48 -1.76 -14.53
CA HIS A 65 12.13 -1.14 -15.68
C HIS A 65 13.17 -0.08 -15.28
N GLU A 66 13.31 0.25 -13.99
CA GLU A 66 14.26 1.24 -13.51
C GLU A 66 15.70 0.71 -13.57
N PRO A 67 16.63 1.37 -14.29
CA PRO A 67 18.00 0.89 -14.43
C PRO A 67 18.83 1.00 -13.14
N GLN A 68 18.56 1.98 -12.29
CA GLN A 68 19.36 2.19 -11.08
C GLN A 68 18.84 1.31 -9.93
N PRO A 69 19.69 0.46 -9.31
CA PRO A 69 19.24 -0.50 -8.30
C PRO A 69 18.68 0.19 -7.03
N ASP A 70 19.27 1.30 -6.61
CA ASP A 70 18.82 2.04 -5.43
C ASP A 70 17.45 2.69 -5.67
N ARG A 71 17.29 3.37 -6.82
CA ARG A 71 15.98 3.91 -7.24
C ARG A 71 14.94 2.81 -7.39
N ARG A 72 15.33 1.65 -7.95
CA ARG A 72 14.44 0.50 -8.10
C ARG A 72 13.93 0.01 -6.75
N ALA A 73 14.81 -0.10 -5.75
CA ALA A 73 14.41 -0.51 -4.40
C ALA A 73 13.40 0.50 -3.82
N SER A 74 13.73 1.79 -3.82
CA SER A 74 12.81 2.84 -3.36
C SER A 74 11.47 2.82 -4.11
N MET A 75 11.47 2.59 -5.43
CA MET A 75 10.24 2.49 -6.23
C MET A 75 9.39 1.25 -5.89
N MET A 76 10.01 0.15 -5.47
CA MET A 76 9.30 -1.08 -5.05
C MET A 76 8.58 -0.92 -3.73
N ASP A 77 9.06 -0.02 -2.86
CA ASP A 77 8.51 0.22 -1.53
C ASP A 77 7.38 1.26 -1.54
N LEU A 78 7.23 2.02 -2.65
CA LEU A 78 6.17 3.04 -2.78
C LEU A 78 4.75 2.51 -2.51
N PRO A 79 4.31 1.37 -3.06
CA PRO A 79 2.95 0.89 -2.81
C PRO A 79 2.64 0.72 -1.32
N GLU A 80 3.60 0.23 -0.53
CA GLU A 80 3.48 0.06 0.91
C GLU A 80 3.52 1.42 1.62
N ASN A 81 4.49 2.28 1.28
CA ASN A 81 4.65 3.60 1.88
C ASN A 81 3.41 4.51 1.70
N PHE A 82 2.66 4.31 0.62
CA PHE A 82 1.44 5.05 0.31
C PHE A 82 0.14 4.30 0.68
N GLY A 83 0.22 3.13 1.30
CA GLY A 83 -0.96 2.34 1.69
C GLY A 83 -1.84 1.92 0.50
N LEU A 84 -1.23 1.67 -0.66
CA LEU A 84 -1.96 1.28 -1.89
C LEU A 84 -2.37 -0.19 -1.89
N GLU A 85 -1.74 -0.99 -1.05
CA GLU A 85 -2.05 -2.40 -0.83
C GLU A 85 -2.63 -2.55 0.57
N ASP A 86 -3.71 -3.32 0.72
CA ASP A 86 -4.22 -3.66 2.05
C ASP A 86 -3.15 -4.51 2.74
N ASP A 87 -2.78 -4.15 3.97
CA ASP A 87 -2.03 -5.04 4.85
C ASP A 87 -2.83 -6.33 5.03
N GLU A 88 -2.49 -7.39 4.28
CA GLU A 88 -3.04 -8.74 4.47
C GLU A 88 -2.76 -9.28 5.89
N ASP A 89 -2.02 -8.54 6.72
CA ASP A 89 -1.74 -8.81 8.13
C ASP A 89 -2.77 -8.26 9.12
N SER A 90 -3.74 -7.43 8.70
CA SER A 90 -4.91 -7.11 9.52
C SER A 90 -5.99 -8.19 9.39
N GLN A 91 -5.61 -9.45 9.67
CA GLN A 91 -6.56 -10.55 9.80
C GLN A 91 -7.45 -10.28 11.03
N PRO A 92 -8.77 -10.02 10.92
CA PRO A 92 -9.62 -9.96 12.09
C PRO A 92 -9.59 -11.36 12.71
N ALA A 93 -9.07 -11.43 13.94
CA ALA A 93 -9.00 -12.63 14.75
C ALA A 93 -10.22 -13.51 14.47
N ARG A 94 -9.92 -14.68 13.90
CA ARG A 94 -10.88 -15.71 13.51
C ARG A 94 -12.04 -15.72 14.50
N ARG A 95 -13.19 -15.31 13.99
CA ARG A 95 -14.52 -15.49 14.53
C ARG A 95 -14.59 -16.87 15.22
N ALA A 96 -14.40 -16.89 16.54
CA ALA A 96 -14.71 -18.05 17.36
C ALA A 96 -16.23 -18.17 17.39
N THR A 97 -16.77 -18.79 16.34
CA THR A 97 -18.15 -19.25 16.29
C THR A 97 -18.39 -20.11 17.51
N ALA A 98 -19.22 -19.59 18.41
CA ALA A 98 -19.85 -20.33 19.49
C ALA A 98 -20.46 -21.62 18.93
N VAL A 99 -20.07 -22.75 19.52
CA VAL A 99 -20.86 -23.98 19.45
C VAL A 99 -21.85 -23.90 20.62
N PRO A 100 -23.17 -23.86 20.38
CA PRO A 100 -24.12 -24.07 21.45
C PRO A 100 -24.22 -25.59 21.68
N ASP A 101 -24.01 -26.05 22.91
CA ASP A 101 -24.59 -27.33 23.31
C ASP A 101 -25.25 -27.19 24.67
N ALA A 102 -26.57 -27.09 24.61
CA ALA A 102 -27.45 -27.08 25.75
C ALA A 102 -28.06 -28.48 25.90
N GLY A 103 -27.82 -29.08 27.08
CA GLY A 103 -28.76 -30.02 27.68
C GLY A 103 -28.25 -31.46 27.85
N VAL A 104 -28.13 -31.92 29.09
CA VAL A 104 -29.23 -32.58 29.82
C VAL A 104 -28.66 -33.34 31.03
N SER A 105 -29.29 -33.05 32.16
CA SER A 105 -29.28 -33.76 33.44
C SER A 105 -29.38 -35.29 33.33
N SER A 106 -28.57 -36.02 34.09
CA SER A 106 -28.98 -37.26 34.78
C SER A 106 -27.93 -37.67 35.81
N GLY A 107 -28.36 -37.83 37.06
CA GLY A 107 -27.49 -38.22 38.18
C GLY A 107 -27.08 -39.69 38.17
N GLN A 108 -26.17 -40.07 39.07
CA GLN A 108 -26.19 -41.34 39.82
C GLN A 108 -25.06 -41.33 40.88
N ARG A 109 -25.45 -41.51 42.16
CA ARG A 109 -24.88 -42.38 43.23
C ARG A 109 -23.37 -42.73 43.14
N LYS A 110 -22.58 -42.56 44.20
CA LYS A 110 -22.65 -43.28 45.48
C LYS A 110 -21.80 -42.58 46.53
#